data_AF-E2AZK9-F1
#
_entry.id   AF-E2AZK9-F1
#
_cell.length_a   1.000
_cell.length_b   1.000
_cell.length_c   1.000
_cell.angle_alpha   90.00
_cell.angle_beta   90.00
_cell.angle_gamma   90.00
#
_symmetry.space_group_name_H-M   'P 1'
#
loop_
_entity.id
_entity.type
_entity.pdbx_description
1 polymer ?
#
loop_
_entity_poly.entity_id
_entity_poly.type
_entity_poly.pdbx_seq_one_letter_code
_entity_poly.pdbx_strand_id
1 'polypeptide(L)'
;MMYLEAALYFLLTGDAMESDPVTEKASYTMYKDTLSLIKYISSKFKSQSNNTPENSIHTKLAILSLWCQSRLYSKLYNLRKQEVKEVQKIVNDFNQKQPAQTTPVQPEGQGTPSLSPTPSPAGSVGSVGSQSSSGYSSGGQHPATSGQYVSVPLHVYNAMMKQNQYSGLLTNGHDLWDQAIKQAKQEEHKNFFIDLDRRLGPLTSYSSLRELVRYVQAGIKKLRAL
;
A
#
# COMPACT_ATOMS: atom_id res chain seq x y z
N MET A 1 8.21 20.82 15.72
CA MET A 1 7.12 20.66 16.71
C MET A 1 5.83 21.32 16.25
N MET A 2 5.81 22.63 15.96
CA MET A 2 4.60 23.37 15.55
C MET A 2 3.86 22.73 14.36
N TYR A 3 4.57 22.31 13.32
CA TYR A 3 3.95 21.66 12.16
C TYR A 3 3.24 20.35 12.50
N LEU A 4 3.84 19.52 13.37
CA LEU A 4 3.20 18.26 13.78
C LEU A 4 1.96 18.54 14.61
N GLU A 5 2.03 19.49 15.54
CA GLU A 5 0.87 19.93 16.33
C GLU A 5 -0.25 20.50 15.46
N ALA A 6 0.08 21.32 14.45
CA ALA A 6 -0.89 21.80 13.46
C ALA A 6 -1.57 20.63 12.73
N ALA A 7 -0.80 19.61 12.34
CA ALA A 7 -1.34 18.42 11.72
C ALA A 7 -2.29 17.62 12.62
N LEU A 8 -2.12 17.67 13.95
CA LEU A 8 -3.07 17.05 14.89
C LEU A 8 -4.44 17.74 14.88
N TYR A 9 -4.50 19.04 14.63
CA TYR A 9 -5.80 19.71 14.49
C TYR A 9 -6.51 19.28 13.20
N PHE A 10 -5.79 19.05 12.10
CA PHE A 10 -6.39 18.46 10.89
C PHE A 10 -6.89 17.03 11.12
N LEU A 11 -6.22 16.23 11.96
CA LEU A 11 -6.73 14.93 12.39
C LEU A 11 -8.08 15.07 13.12
N LEU A 12 -8.17 16.00 14.07
CA LEU A 12 -9.43 16.25 14.80
C LEU A 12 -10.53 16.79 13.88
N THR A 13 -10.18 17.62 12.90
CA THR A 13 -11.12 18.07 11.87
C THR A 13 -11.64 16.88 11.05
N GLY A 14 -10.77 15.96 10.64
CA GLY A 14 -11.20 14.73 9.96
C GLY A 14 -12.15 13.89 10.80
N ASP A 15 -11.90 13.77 12.11
CA ASP A 15 -12.75 13.00 13.05
C ASP A 15 -14.13 13.65 13.20
N ALA A 16 -14.18 14.98 13.26
CA ALA A 16 -15.43 15.73 13.26
C ALA A 16 -16.18 15.57 11.94
N MET A 17 -15.47 15.63 10.80
CA MET A 17 -16.06 15.49 9.47
C MET A 17 -16.69 14.11 9.24
N GLU A 18 -16.12 13.05 9.80
CA GLU A 18 -16.71 11.70 9.75
C GLU A 18 -18.03 11.57 10.49
N SER A 19 -18.23 12.37 11.54
CA SER A 19 -19.44 12.30 12.35
C SER A 19 -20.62 13.06 11.71
N ASP A 20 -20.34 13.87 10.69
CA ASP A 20 -21.33 14.67 9.98
C ASP A 20 -21.66 14.04 8.61
N PRO A 21 -22.93 13.64 8.36
CA PRO A 21 -23.35 13.03 7.09
C PRO A 21 -23.02 13.84 5.84
N VAL A 22 -22.92 15.17 5.95
CA VAL A 22 -22.62 16.07 4.82
C VAL A 22 -21.14 15.98 4.44
N THR A 23 -20.26 15.86 5.43
CA THR A 23 -18.81 15.89 5.23
C THR A 23 -18.13 14.53 5.33
N GLU A 24 -18.86 13.47 5.70
CA GLU A 24 -18.32 12.12 5.90
C GLU A 24 -17.47 11.65 4.72
N LYS A 25 -17.95 11.85 3.48
CA LYS A 25 -17.20 11.47 2.26
C LYS A 25 -15.92 12.28 2.07
N ALA A 26 -15.91 13.55 2.46
CA ALA A 26 -14.76 14.44 2.35
C ALA A 26 -13.68 14.16 3.41
N SER A 27 -14.05 13.50 4.52
CA SER A 27 -13.11 13.12 5.59
C SER A 27 -11.95 12.25 5.08
N TYR A 28 -12.21 11.40 4.09
CA TYR A 28 -11.17 10.57 3.46
C TYR A 28 -10.05 11.42 2.85
N THR A 29 -10.43 12.48 2.12
CA THR A 29 -9.46 13.42 1.52
C THR A 29 -8.70 14.16 2.60
N MET A 30 -9.39 14.66 3.64
CA MET A 30 -8.76 15.32 4.79
C MET A 30 -7.66 14.44 5.41
N TYR A 31 -7.94 13.16 5.65
CA TYR A 31 -6.95 12.23 6.20
C TYR A 31 -5.81 11.93 5.25
N LYS A 32 -6.09 11.76 3.96
CA LYS A 32 -5.06 11.47 2.95
C LYS A 32 -4.09 12.65 2.80
N ASP A 33 -4.59 13.87 2.80
CA ASP A 33 -3.77 15.08 2.69
C ASP A 33 -2.99 15.31 3.99
N THR A 34 -3.63 15.10 5.15
CA THR A 34 -2.95 15.15 6.45
C THR A 34 -1.84 14.10 6.56
N LEU A 35 -2.04 12.89 6.04
CA LEU A 35 -1.00 11.86 5.99
C LEU A 35 0.20 12.31 5.16
N SER A 36 -0.06 12.91 4.00
CA SER A 36 0.99 13.44 3.12
C SER A 36 1.77 14.57 3.80
N LEU A 37 1.07 15.46 4.51
CA LEU A 37 1.67 16.52 5.31
C LEU A 37 2.55 15.97 6.43
N ILE A 38 2.06 14.99 7.21
CA ILE A 38 2.84 14.38 8.30
C ILE A 38 4.06 13.65 7.75
N LYS A 39 3.96 12.97 6.60
CA LYS A 39 5.12 12.34 5.93
C LYS A 39 6.17 13.38 5.57
N TYR A 40 5.76 14.51 5.00
CA TYR A 40 6.66 15.62 4.69
C TYR A 40 7.34 16.17 5.94
N ILE A 41 6.58 16.47 6.99
CA ILE A 41 7.10 16.96 8.28
C ILE A 41 8.11 15.95 8.86
N SER A 42 7.77 14.67 8.86
CA SER A 42 8.60 13.60 9.41
C SER A 42 9.92 13.42 8.68
N SER A 43 9.94 13.67 7.36
CA SER A 43 11.17 13.59 6.57
C SER A 43 12.23 14.59 7.04
N LYS A 44 11.79 15.75 7.54
CA LYS A 44 12.68 16.81 8.05
C LYS A 44 13.29 16.47 9.41
N PHE A 45 12.65 15.61 10.19
CA PHE A 45 13.23 15.14 11.46
C PHE A 45 14.37 14.15 11.24
N LYS A 46 14.29 13.34 10.18
CA LYS A 46 15.30 12.32 9.86
C LYS A 46 16.57 12.90 9.20
N SER A 47 16.45 14.02 8.49
CA SER A 47 17.58 14.64 7.78
C SER A 47 18.55 15.43 8.68
N GLN A 48 18.17 15.73 9.92
CA GLN A 48 18.93 16.58 10.83
C GLN A 48 19.82 15.78 11.80
N SER A 49 20.35 14.64 11.32
CA SER A 49 21.17 13.69 12.07
C SER A 49 22.61 14.19 12.26
N ASN A 50 22.80 15.16 13.16
CA ASN A 50 24.09 15.43 13.79
C ASN A 50 23.99 15.05 15.27
N ASN A 51 25.04 14.48 15.87
CA ASN A 51 25.08 13.97 17.26
C ASN A 51 24.98 15.10 18.31
N THR A 52 23.84 15.78 18.38
CA THR A 52 23.54 16.87 19.33
C THR A 52 22.34 16.50 20.21
N PRO A 53 22.13 17.16 21.36
CA PRO A 53 20.94 16.97 22.20
C PRO A 53 19.62 17.16 21.43
N GLU A 54 19.62 18.01 20.40
CA GLU A 54 18.50 18.24 19.48
C GLU A 54 18.09 16.96 18.74
N ASN A 55 19.03 16.06 18.45
CA ASN A 55 18.76 14.77 17.82
C ASN A 55 17.79 13.91 18.66
N SER A 56 17.91 13.95 20.00
CA SER A 56 17.02 13.22 20.90
C SER A 56 15.56 13.72 20.80
N ILE A 57 15.38 15.02 20.59
CA ILE A 57 14.06 15.65 20.38
C ILE A 57 13.51 15.25 19.01
N HIS A 58 14.32 15.34 17.95
CA HIS A 58 13.92 14.96 16.60
C HIS A 58 13.51 13.50 16.50
N THR A 59 14.24 12.58 17.14
CA THR A 59 13.88 11.15 17.16
C THR A 59 12.57 10.90 17.90
N LYS A 60 12.36 11.52 19.06
CA LYS A 60 11.08 11.40 19.79
C LYS A 60 9.91 11.97 18.98
N LEU A 61 10.10 13.08 18.27
CA LEU A 61 9.09 13.61 17.34
C LEU A 61 8.84 12.69 16.15
N ALA A 62 9.88 12.05 15.61
CA ALA A 62 9.74 11.08 14.54
C ALA A 62 8.93 9.86 15.00
N ILE A 63 9.16 9.35 16.22
CA ILE A 63 8.37 8.25 16.79
C ILE A 63 6.90 8.66 16.95
N LEU A 64 6.63 9.84 17.51
CA LEU A 64 5.28 10.38 17.64
C LEU A 64 4.58 10.53 16.27
N SER A 65 5.32 10.96 15.24
CA SER A 65 4.77 11.10 13.90
C SER A 65 4.57 9.76 13.18
N LEU A 66 5.34 8.72 13.52
CA LEU A 66 5.11 7.35 13.02
C LEU A 66 3.78 6.80 13.55
N TRP A 67 3.45 7.00 14.83
CA TRP A 67 2.13 6.61 15.36
C TRP A 67 0.99 7.35 14.65
N CYS A 68 1.17 8.63 14.34
CA CYS A 68 0.18 9.39 13.56
C CYS A 68 -0.03 8.80 12.16
N GLN A 69 1.06 8.50 11.44
CA GLN A 69 0.98 7.91 10.10
C GLN A 69 0.34 6.53 10.12
N SER A 70 0.77 5.65 11.04
CA SER A 70 0.20 4.32 11.21
C SER A 70 -1.31 4.37 11.45
N ARG A 71 -1.75 5.27 12.33
CA ARG A 71 -3.18 5.43 12.63
C ARG A 71 -3.95 5.97 11.43
N LEU A 72 -3.39 6.91 10.68
CA LEU A 72 -4.00 7.43 9.46
C LEU A 72 -4.14 6.37 8.38
N TYR A 73 -3.12 5.53 8.16
CA TYR A 73 -3.22 4.40 7.24
C TYR A 73 -4.35 3.44 7.62
N SER A 74 -4.41 3.07 8.91
CA SER A 74 -5.50 2.23 9.44
C SER A 74 -6.88 2.88 9.25
N LYS A 75 -6.95 4.20 9.44
CA LYS A 75 -8.18 4.98 9.29
C LYS A 75 -8.64 5.01 7.83
N LEU A 76 -7.74 5.29 6.89
CA LEU A 76 -8.01 5.29 5.45
C LEU A 76 -8.48 3.92 4.95
N TYR A 77 -7.87 2.84 5.45
CA TYR A 77 -8.32 1.47 5.16
C TYR A 77 -9.75 1.23 5.69
N ASN A 78 -10.02 1.61 6.95
CA ASN A 78 -11.33 1.41 7.57
C ASN A 78 -12.46 2.18 6.86
N LEU A 79 -12.19 3.40 6.37
CA LEU A 79 -13.15 4.18 5.59
C LEU A 79 -13.52 3.52 4.25
N ARG A 80 -12.66 2.64 3.72
CA ARG A 80 -12.88 1.91 2.46
C ARG A 80 -13.24 0.45 2.68
N LYS A 81 -13.52 0.03 3.92
CA LYS A 81 -13.72 -1.38 4.28
C LYS A 81 -14.82 -2.06 3.47
N GLN A 82 -15.87 -1.34 3.10
CA GLN A 82 -16.94 -1.87 2.24
C GLN A 82 -16.45 -2.10 0.80
N GLU A 83 -15.79 -1.12 0.20
CA GLU A 83 -15.18 -1.25 -1.15
C GLU A 83 -14.13 -2.37 -1.19
N VAL A 84 -13.35 -2.55 -0.12
CA VAL A 84 -12.39 -3.65 0.03
C VAL A 84 -13.08 -5.01 -0.09
N LYS A 85 -14.23 -5.21 0.58
CA LYS A 85 -14.97 -6.48 0.51
C LYS A 85 -15.52 -6.74 -0.89
N GLU A 86 -16.01 -5.72 -1.56
CA GLU A 86 -16.52 -5.82 -2.93
C GLU A 86 -15.41 -6.19 -3.92
N VAL A 87 -14.28 -5.49 -3.85
CA VAL A 87 -13.09 -5.77 -4.66
C VAL A 87 -12.56 -7.18 -4.39
N GLN A 88 -12.47 -7.58 -3.12
CA GLN A 88 -12.02 -8.92 -2.73
C GLN A 88 -12.93 -10.00 -3.32
N LYS A 89 -14.25 -9.77 -3.31
CA LYS A 89 -15.22 -10.70 -3.91
C LYS A 89 -14.99 -10.87 -5.41
N ILE A 90 -14.84 -9.76 -6.16
CA ILE A 90 -14.58 -9.79 -7.60
C ILE A 90 -13.32 -10.61 -7.92
N VAL A 91 -12.23 -10.37 -7.19
CA VAL A 91 -10.96 -11.07 -7.42
C VAL A 91 -11.07 -12.55 -7.04
N ASN A 92 -11.72 -12.87 -5.92
CA ASN A 92 -11.92 -14.27 -5.50
C ASN A 92 -12.77 -15.05 -6.50
N ASP A 93 -13.88 -14.45 -6.96
CA ASP A 93 -14.77 -15.07 -7.94
C ASP A 93 -14.04 -15.33 -9.27
N PHE A 94 -13.16 -14.42 -9.68
CA PHE A 94 -12.31 -14.63 -10.87
C PHE A 94 -11.31 -15.76 -10.68
N ASN A 95 -10.59 -15.77 -9.55
CA ASN A 95 -9.58 -16.79 -9.25
C ASN A 95 -10.19 -18.20 -9.17
N GLN A 96 -11.43 -18.34 -8.69
CA GLN A 96 -12.15 -19.62 -8.65
C GLN A 96 -12.64 -20.09 -10.01
N LYS A 97 -12.97 -19.15 -10.91
CA LYS A 97 -13.47 -19.44 -12.26
C LYS A 97 -12.36 -19.68 -13.28
N GLN A 98 -11.09 -19.42 -12.92
CA GLN A 98 -9.98 -19.82 -13.76
C GLN A 98 -9.97 -21.35 -13.85
N PRO A 99 -10.08 -21.94 -15.06
CA PRO A 99 -9.86 -23.38 -15.19
C PRO A 99 -8.46 -23.64 -14.65
N ALA A 100 -8.34 -24.56 -13.68
CA ALA A 100 -7.04 -25.10 -13.32
C ALA A 100 -6.36 -25.45 -14.64
N GLN A 101 -5.23 -24.82 -14.96
CA GLN A 101 -4.40 -25.27 -16.07
C GLN A 101 -3.88 -26.65 -15.68
N THR A 102 -4.73 -27.66 -15.89
CA THR A 102 -4.45 -29.06 -15.68
C THR A 102 -3.32 -29.42 -16.63
N THR A 103 -2.18 -29.76 -16.03
CA THR A 103 -1.13 -30.68 -16.48
C THR A 103 -1.26 -31.19 -17.92
N PRO A 104 -0.24 -31.02 -18.79
CA PRO A 104 -0.25 -31.67 -20.09
C PRO A 104 -0.20 -33.19 -19.89
N VAL A 105 -1.29 -33.86 -20.25
CA VAL A 105 -1.34 -35.32 -20.36
C VAL A 105 -0.38 -35.73 -21.46
N GLN A 106 0.63 -36.53 -21.10
CA GLN A 106 1.52 -37.22 -22.03
C GLN A 106 0.70 -38.21 -22.88
N PRO A 107 0.81 -38.24 -24.22
CA PRO A 107 0.22 -39.31 -24.99
C PRO A 107 1.21 -40.47 -25.12
N GLU A 108 0.93 -41.57 -24.43
CA GLU A 108 1.34 -42.92 -24.84
C GLU A 108 0.52 -43.35 -26.06
N GLY A 109 1.15 -43.92 -27.09
CA GLY A 109 0.45 -44.73 -28.09
C GLY A 109 0.93 -44.61 -29.54
N GLN A 110 1.51 -45.70 -30.05
CA GLN A 110 2.02 -45.93 -31.41
C GLN A 110 0.92 -45.97 -32.51
N GLY A 111 1.31 -45.69 -33.77
CA GLY A 111 0.67 -46.26 -34.97
C GLY A 111 0.30 -45.30 -36.13
N THR A 112 1.03 -45.41 -37.24
CA THR A 112 0.95 -44.74 -38.59
C THR A 112 -0.32 -45.04 -39.44
N PRO A 113 -0.50 -44.58 -40.73
CA PRO A 113 -0.26 -43.29 -41.41
C PRO A 113 -1.36 -42.81 -42.44
N SER A 114 -1.23 -41.55 -42.92
CA SER A 114 -1.58 -41.00 -44.27
C SER A 114 -3.05 -40.67 -44.68
N LEU A 115 -3.30 -39.42 -45.16
CA LEU A 115 -3.62 -39.04 -46.57
C LEU A 115 -4.18 -37.58 -46.67
N SER A 116 -3.54 -36.81 -47.58
CA SER A 116 -3.71 -35.42 -48.11
C SER A 116 -5.12 -34.99 -48.61
N PRO A 117 -5.38 -33.81 -49.27
CA PRO A 117 -4.56 -32.61 -49.62
C PRO A 117 -5.21 -31.21 -49.36
N THR A 118 -4.42 -30.14 -49.44
CA THR A 118 -4.86 -28.75 -49.71
C THR A 118 -5.28 -28.55 -51.18
N PRO A 119 -6.12 -27.56 -51.51
CA PRO A 119 -5.57 -26.32 -52.12
C PRO A 119 -6.32 -25.01 -51.75
N SER A 120 -5.57 -23.91 -51.70
CA SER A 120 -6.09 -22.53 -51.61
C SER A 120 -6.68 -22.03 -52.94
N PRO A 121 -7.35 -20.87 -52.95
CA PRO A 121 -6.86 -19.80 -53.82
C PRO A 121 -6.84 -18.39 -53.21
N ALA A 122 -5.98 -17.58 -53.82
CA ALA A 122 -5.56 -16.23 -53.51
C ALA A 122 -6.64 -15.14 -53.70
N GLY A 123 -6.40 -13.97 -53.08
CA GLY A 123 -6.94 -12.71 -53.61
C GLY A 123 -7.04 -11.55 -52.61
N SER A 124 -6.15 -10.57 -52.80
CA SER A 124 -6.46 -9.13 -52.71
C SER A 124 -6.02 -8.33 -51.47
N VAL A 125 -4.85 -7.72 -51.63
CA VAL A 125 -4.49 -6.28 -51.49
C VAL A 125 -4.86 -5.49 -50.22
N GLY A 126 -3.84 -4.84 -49.63
CA GLY A 126 -4.05 -3.71 -48.71
C GLY A 126 -2.86 -3.40 -47.78
N SER A 127 -1.79 -2.82 -48.33
CA SER A 127 -0.60 -2.29 -47.64
C SER A 127 -0.91 -1.31 -46.50
N VAL A 128 -0.10 -1.30 -45.43
CA VAL A 128 0.90 -0.24 -45.11
C VAL A 128 1.84 -0.70 -43.97
N GLY A 129 3.15 -0.55 -44.20
CA GLY A 129 4.24 -0.94 -43.29
C GLY A 129 4.41 -0.03 -42.07
N SER A 130 5.18 -0.44 -41.07
CA SER A 130 6.63 -0.13 -41.00
C SER A 130 7.35 -1.20 -40.17
N GLN A 131 8.20 -2.03 -40.79
CA GLN A 131 9.67 -1.96 -40.76
C GLN A 131 10.33 -2.10 -39.37
N SER A 132 10.90 -3.27 -39.14
CA SER A 132 12.21 -3.44 -38.50
C SER A 132 12.93 -4.62 -39.16
N SER A 133 14.23 -4.43 -39.32
CA SER A 133 15.13 -4.98 -40.34
C SER A 133 15.67 -6.39 -40.10
N SER A 134 15.66 -7.17 -41.19
CA SER A 134 16.65 -8.15 -41.68
C SER A 134 17.64 -8.85 -40.74
N GLY A 135 17.64 -10.19 -40.80
CA GLY A 135 18.78 -11.06 -40.49
C GLY A 135 18.43 -12.52 -40.76
N TYR A 136 19.00 -13.09 -41.81
CA TYR A 136 18.74 -14.43 -42.33
C TYR A 136 19.56 -15.52 -41.60
N SER A 137 19.03 -16.74 -41.68
CA SER A 137 19.71 -18.03 -41.66
C SER A 137 19.75 -18.87 -40.36
N SER A 138 19.27 -20.10 -40.58
CA SER A 138 19.70 -21.40 -40.05
C SER A 138 19.49 -21.73 -38.57
N GLY A 139 18.56 -22.66 -38.35
CA GLY A 139 18.85 -23.90 -37.61
C GLY A 139 19.31 -23.73 -36.17
N GLY A 140 18.35 -23.52 -35.27
CA GLY A 140 18.57 -23.69 -33.84
C GLY A 140 17.22 -23.72 -33.13
N GLN A 141 16.83 -24.89 -32.63
CA GLN A 141 15.75 -25.03 -31.66
C GLN A 141 16.11 -24.23 -30.41
N HIS A 142 15.71 -22.96 -30.40
CA HIS A 142 15.52 -22.25 -29.15
C HIS A 142 14.21 -22.79 -28.55
N PRO A 143 14.18 -23.18 -27.26
CA PRO A 143 12.92 -23.41 -26.61
C PRO A 143 12.21 -22.06 -26.61
N ALA A 144 11.14 -21.94 -27.41
CA ALA A 144 10.20 -20.87 -27.24
C ALA A 144 9.74 -20.98 -25.79
N THR A 145 10.21 -20.09 -24.92
CA THR A 145 9.59 -19.85 -23.64
C THR A 145 8.20 -19.34 -23.99
N SER A 146 7.26 -20.28 -24.11
CA SER A 146 5.84 -19.99 -24.19
C SER A 146 5.49 -19.30 -22.88
N GLY A 147 5.60 -17.98 -22.87
CA GLY A 147 5.13 -17.17 -21.76
C GLY A 147 3.70 -17.59 -21.50
N GLN A 148 3.44 -18.19 -20.34
CA GLN A 148 2.08 -18.46 -19.92
C GLN A 148 1.42 -17.10 -19.65
N TYR A 149 0.63 -16.64 -20.61
CA TYR A 149 -0.16 -15.42 -20.45
C TYR A 149 -1.53 -15.79 -19.90
N VAL A 150 -2.00 -15.02 -18.91
CA VAL A 150 -3.34 -15.16 -18.35
C VAL A 150 -4.15 -13.95 -18.80
N SER A 151 -5.24 -14.19 -19.52
CA SER A 151 -6.18 -13.12 -19.90
C SER A 151 -7.05 -12.75 -18.70
N VAL A 152 -7.06 -11.47 -18.34
CA VAL A 152 -7.83 -10.93 -17.21
C VAL A 152 -8.81 -9.87 -17.72
N PRO A 153 -10.12 -10.00 -17.45
CA PRO A 153 -11.09 -8.96 -17.79
C PRO A 153 -10.74 -7.63 -17.11
N LEU A 154 -10.97 -6.52 -17.81
CA LEU A 154 -10.57 -5.18 -17.35
C LEU A 154 -11.13 -4.82 -15.97
N HIS A 155 -12.38 -5.18 -15.68
CA HIS A 155 -12.99 -4.89 -14.37
C HIS A 155 -12.32 -5.67 -13.23
N VAL A 156 -11.84 -6.90 -13.49
CA VAL A 156 -11.07 -7.70 -12.53
C VAL A 156 -9.69 -7.09 -12.33
N TYR A 157 -9.01 -6.71 -13.42
CA TYR A 157 -7.71 -6.03 -13.34
C TYR A 157 -7.79 -4.75 -12.49
N ASN A 158 -8.81 -3.93 -12.72
CA ASN A 158 -9.06 -2.73 -11.91
C ASN A 158 -9.33 -3.07 -10.43
N ALA A 159 -10.07 -4.16 -10.16
CA ALA A 159 -10.27 -4.66 -8.80
C ALA A 159 -8.94 -5.10 -8.17
N MET A 160 -8.09 -5.87 -8.88
CA MET A 160 -6.76 -6.27 -8.40
C MET A 160 -5.88 -5.06 -8.08
N MET A 161 -5.90 -4.02 -8.92
CA MET A 161 -5.19 -2.76 -8.67
C MET A 161 -5.68 -2.07 -7.39
N LYS A 162 -6.99 -1.97 -7.19
CA LYS A 162 -7.56 -1.42 -5.95
C LYS A 162 -7.23 -2.29 -4.73
N GLN A 163 -7.28 -3.61 -4.86
CA GLN A 163 -6.92 -4.54 -3.80
C GLN A 163 -5.47 -4.33 -3.36
N ASN A 164 -4.55 -4.15 -4.31
CA ASN A 164 -3.16 -3.83 -4.02
C ASN A 164 -3.01 -2.48 -3.31
N GLN A 165 -3.76 -1.46 -3.72
CA GLN A 165 -3.77 -0.17 -3.03
C GLN A 165 -4.25 -0.28 -1.58
N TYR A 166 -5.35 -0.99 -1.32
CA TYR A 166 -5.88 -1.16 0.04
C TYR A 166 -4.97 -2.04 0.91
N SER A 167 -4.41 -3.12 0.33
CA SER A 167 -3.38 -3.93 0.98
C SER A 167 -2.19 -3.08 1.39
N GLY A 168 -1.74 -2.19 0.48
CA GLY A 168 -0.70 -1.21 0.76
C GLY A 168 -1.02 -0.32 1.96
N LEU A 169 -2.26 0.16 2.12
CA LEU A 169 -2.64 0.94 3.31
C LEU A 169 -2.48 0.13 4.59
N LEU A 170 -2.94 -1.13 4.60
CA LEU A 170 -2.86 -2.01 5.77
C LEU A 170 -1.41 -2.31 6.14
N THR A 171 -0.60 -2.75 5.18
CA THR A 171 0.82 -3.08 5.40
C THR A 171 1.61 -1.88 5.91
N ASN A 172 1.47 -0.72 5.26
CA ASN A 172 2.13 0.50 5.73
C ASN A 172 1.69 0.89 7.15
N GLY A 173 0.39 0.73 7.46
CA GLY A 173 -0.14 0.99 8.79
C GLY A 173 0.54 0.14 9.87
N HIS A 174 0.66 -1.17 9.62
CA HIS A 174 1.30 -2.12 10.53
C HIS A 174 2.81 -1.89 10.64
N ASP A 175 3.53 -1.78 9.53
CA ASP A 175 4.98 -1.61 9.52
C ASP A 175 5.42 -0.35 10.28
N LEU A 176 4.69 0.75 10.11
CA LEU A 176 4.98 2.00 10.82
C LEU A 176 4.65 1.91 12.30
N TRP A 177 3.60 1.16 12.68
CA TRP A 177 3.28 0.90 14.07
C TRP A 177 4.42 0.15 14.76
N ASP A 178 4.86 -0.95 14.16
CA ASP A 178 5.91 -1.81 14.70
C ASP A 178 7.25 -1.06 14.75
N GLN A 179 7.54 -0.25 13.73
CA GLN A 179 8.70 0.64 13.74
C GLN A 179 8.64 1.64 14.92
N ALA A 180 7.50 2.28 15.15
CA ALA A 180 7.33 3.23 16.25
C ALA A 180 7.52 2.54 17.62
N ILE A 181 6.91 1.37 17.82
CA ILE A 181 7.07 0.60 19.06
C ILE A 181 8.52 0.18 19.28
N LYS A 182 9.20 -0.30 18.23
CA LYS A 182 10.61 -0.70 18.30
C LYS A 182 11.50 0.47 18.71
N GLN A 183 11.30 1.65 18.10
CA GLN A 183 12.08 2.84 18.40
C GLN A 183 11.76 3.42 19.79
N ALA A 184 10.49 3.45 20.19
CA ALA A 184 10.07 3.92 21.51
C ALA A 184 10.69 3.11 22.65
N LYS A 185 10.98 1.82 22.43
CA LYS A 185 11.58 0.91 23.42
C LYS A 185 13.11 1.01 23.53
N GLN A 186 13.78 1.77 22.66
CA GLN A 186 15.22 1.98 22.75
C GLN A 186 15.57 2.75 24.03
N GLU A 187 16.63 2.35 24.73
CA GLU A 187 16.98 2.88 26.07
C GLU A 187 17.10 4.42 26.10
N GLU A 188 17.58 5.03 25.00
CA GLU A 188 17.72 6.49 24.87
C GLU A 188 16.39 7.27 24.94
N HIS A 189 15.26 6.62 24.64
CA HIS A 189 13.95 7.28 24.51
C HIS A 189 12.86 6.61 25.36
N LYS A 190 13.08 5.38 25.82
CA LYS A 190 12.14 4.57 26.59
C LYS A 190 11.53 5.29 27.79
N ASN A 191 12.34 5.97 28.60
CA ASN A 191 11.85 6.70 29.77
C ASN A 191 10.88 7.85 29.40
N PHE A 192 11.07 8.46 28.23
CA PHE A 192 10.16 9.50 27.76
C PHE A 192 8.76 8.95 27.50
N PHE A 193 8.66 7.81 26.80
CA PHE A 193 7.39 7.17 26.45
C PHE A 193 6.74 6.42 27.61
N ILE A 194 7.51 5.79 28.50
CA ILE A 194 6.98 5.18 29.73
C ILE A 194 6.25 6.22 30.58
N ASP A 195 6.79 7.43 30.70
CA ASP A 195 6.14 8.50 31.46
C ASP A 195 4.89 9.05 30.77
N LEU A 196 4.84 9.04 29.42
CA LEU A 196 3.60 9.35 28.70
C LEU A 196 2.55 8.27 28.94
N ASP A 197 2.93 7.00 28.83
CA ASP A 197 2.05 5.85 29.06
C ASP A 197 1.50 5.83 30.49
N ARG A 198 2.30 6.19 31.49
CA ARG A 198 1.85 6.31 32.89
C ARG A 198 0.79 7.39 33.08
N ARG A 199 0.85 8.48 32.32
CA ARG A 199 -0.06 9.63 32.47
C ARG A 199 -1.33 9.50 31.65
N LEU A 200 -1.26 8.87 30.48
CA LEU A 200 -2.36 8.86 29.51
C LEU A 200 -2.86 7.44 29.17
N GLY A 201 -2.20 6.41 29.68
CA GLY A 201 -2.36 5.04 29.22
C GLY A 201 -1.48 4.77 27.98
N PRO A 202 -1.05 3.51 27.78
CA PRO A 202 -0.28 3.13 26.61
C PRO A 202 -1.14 3.19 25.34
N LEU A 203 -0.57 3.72 24.25
CA LEU A 203 -1.21 3.65 22.94
C LEU A 203 -1.22 2.20 22.42
N THR A 204 -2.34 1.81 21.84
CA THR A 204 -2.51 0.53 21.13
C THR A 204 -2.88 0.79 19.68
N SER A 205 -2.75 -0.22 18.81
CA SER A 205 -3.16 -0.10 17.41
C SER A 205 -4.66 0.20 17.25
N TYR A 206 -5.46 -0.09 18.28
CA TYR A 206 -6.90 0.14 18.33
C TYR A 206 -7.30 1.47 18.97
N SER A 207 -6.38 2.18 19.62
CA SER A 207 -6.65 3.46 20.27
C SER A 207 -7.31 4.44 19.30
N SER A 208 -8.31 5.18 19.77
CA SER A 208 -9.04 6.18 19.00
C SER A 208 -8.13 7.29 18.48
N LEU A 209 -8.61 8.02 17.46
CA LEU A 209 -7.85 9.16 16.93
C LEU A 209 -7.67 10.25 17.99
N ARG A 210 -8.68 10.45 18.85
CA ARG A 210 -8.64 11.41 19.95
C ARG A 210 -7.61 11.04 21.02
N GLU A 211 -7.51 9.76 21.40
CA GLU A 211 -6.48 9.28 22.33
C GLU A 211 -5.07 9.49 21.76
N LEU A 212 -4.88 9.15 20.48
CA LEU A 212 -3.62 9.42 19.78
C LEU A 212 -3.27 10.92 19.83
N VAL A 213 -4.21 11.80 19.47
CA VAL A 213 -3.97 13.25 19.46
C VAL A 213 -3.58 13.75 20.85
N ARG A 214 -4.30 13.34 21.90
CA ARG A 214 -3.97 13.70 23.29
C ARG A 214 -2.58 13.22 23.69
N TYR A 215 -2.25 11.98 23.35
CA TYR A 215 -0.93 11.40 23.62
C TYR A 215 0.19 12.17 22.93
N VAL A 216 0.03 12.47 21.64
CA VAL A 216 1.04 13.20 20.86
C VAL A 216 1.16 14.65 21.32
N GLN A 217 0.06 15.33 21.62
CA GLN A 217 0.09 16.68 22.20
C GLN A 217 0.84 16.72 23.53
N ALA A 218 0.61 15.75 24.42
CA ALA A 218 1.35 15.66 25.67
C ALA A 218 2.84 15.36 25.45
N GLY A 219 3.17 14.52 24.47
CA GLY A 219 4.54 14.30 24.04
C GLY A 219 5.22 15.58 23.55
N ILE A 220 4.57 16.32 22.66
CA ILE A 220 5.08 17.61 22.15
C ILE A 220 5.24 18.61 23.31
N LYS A 221 4.26 18.71 24.22
CA LYS A 221 4.34 19.59 25.39
C LYS A 221 5.53 19.23 26.28
N LYS A 222 5.75 17.93 26.52
CA LYS A 222 6.90 17.46 27.30
C LYS A 222 8.22 17.80 26.61
N LEU A 223 8.30 17.67 25.28
CA LEU A 223 9.50 18.00 24.50
C LEU A 223 9.82 19.51 24.50
N ARG A 224 8.82 20.39 24.57
CA ARG A 224 9.05 21.85 24.70
C ARG A 224 9.58 22.26 26.08
N ALA A 225 9.42 21.42 27.08
CA ALA A 225 9.87 21.68 28.45
C ALA A 225 11.28 21.13 28.73
N LEU A 226 11.90 20.48 27.74
CA LEU A 226 13.31 20.06 27.75
C LEU A 226 14.18 21.16 27.14
#